data_AF-A0A240E0E1-F1
#
_entry.id   AF-A0A240E0E1-F1
#
_cell.length_a   1.000
_cell.length_b   1.000
_cell.length_c   1.000
_cell.angle_alpha   90.00
_cell.angle_beta   90.00
_cell.angle_gamma   90.00
#
_symmetry.space_group_name_H-M   'P 1'
#
loop_
_entity.id
_entity.type
_entity.pdbx_description
1 polymer ?
#
loop_
_entity_poly.entity_id
_entity_poly.type
_entity_poly.pdbx_seq_one_letter_code
_entity_poly.pdbx_strand_id
1 'polypeptide(L)' 'MDNTSYYVYSVYIIYNLLMNSKELIKALEKDGWVLRGSKGSHHVFNHPAKSGHITVPHPKKDLGIGLVQKLLKQAGIK' A
#
# COMPACT_ATOMS: atom_id res chain seq x y z
N MET A 1 -14.36 -16.99 15.03
CA MET A 1 -13.33 -15.95 15.26
C MET A 1 -13.51 -15.48 16.68
N ASP A 2 -12.45 -15.48 17.49
CA ASP A 2 -12.52 -14.94 18.85
C ASP A 2 -12.60 -13.40 18.84
N ASN A 3 -12.96 -12.82 19.99
CA ASN A 3 -13.14 -11.39 20.15
C ASN A 3 -11.85 -10.61 19.82
N THR A 4 -10.70 -11.15 20.23
CA THR A 4 -9.38 -10.56 19.99
C THR A 4 -9.09 -10.42 18.49
N SER A 5 -9.35 -11.46 17.71
CA SER A 5 -9.17 -11.47 16.25
C SER A 5 -10.07 -10.43 15.56
N TYR A 6 -11.29 -10.22 16.06
CA TYR A 6 -12.20 -9.21 15.49
C TYR A 6 -11.68 -7.79 15.73
N TYR A 7 -11.24 -7.47 16.96
CA TYR A 7 -10.68 -6.15 17.28
C TYR A 7 -9.43 -5.85 16.47
N VAL A 8 -8.50 -6.80 16.34
CA VAL A 8 -7.29 -6.63 15.52
C VAL A 8 -7.65 -6.35 14.06
N TYR A 9 -8.61 -7.10 13.50
CA TYR A 9 -9.03 -6.93 12.11
C TYR A 9 -9.75 -5.59 11.89
N SER A 10 -10.60 -5.17 12.83
CA SER A 10 -11.31 -3.89 12.81
C SER A 10 -10.34 -2.71 12.84
N VAL A 11 -9.39 -2.71 13.79
CA VAL A 11 -8.35 -1.70 13.90
C VAL A 11 -7.53 -1.64 12.61
N TYR A 12 -7.13 -2.80 12.07
CA TYR A 12 -6.41 -2.87 10.80
C TYR A 12 -7.20 -2.27 9.63
N ILE A 13 -8.50 -2.58 9.52
CA ILE A 13 -9.36 -2.00 8.49
C ILE A 13 -9.42 -0.47 8.63
N ILE A 14 -9.58 0.05 9.84
CA ILE A 14 -9.61 1.49 10.11
C ILE A 14 -8.28 2.15 9.70
N TYR A 15 -7.15 1.55 10.06
CA TYR A 15 -5.84 2.05 9.63
C TYR A 15 -5.69 2.09 8.10
N ASN A 16 -6.20 1.10 7.36
CA ASN A 16 -6.14 1.11 5.90
C ASN A 16 -7.17 2.06 5.26
N LEU A 17 -8.30 2.33 5.91
CA LEU A 17 -9.30 3.31 5.46
C LEU A 17 -8.77 4.74 5.53
N LEU A 18 -7.91 5.02 6.51
CA LEU A 18 -7.29 6.33 6.69
C LEU A 18 -6.03 6.52 5.84
N MET A 19 -5.58 5.47 5.13
CA MET A 19 -4.31 5.47 4.44
C MET A 19 -4.35 6.30 3.15
N ASN A 20 -3.52 7.34 3.09
CA ASN A 20 -3.37 8.17 1.90
C ASN A 20 -2.23 7.66 0.98
N SER A 21 -2.13 8.21 -0.23
CA SER A 21 -1.07 7.80 -1.17
C SER A 21 0.35 8.01 -0.64
N LYS A 22 0.58 9.04 0.18
CA LYS A 22 1.90 9.32 0.77
C LYS A 22 2.28 8.26 1.81
N GLU A 23 1.34 7.81 2.61
CA GLU A 23 1.55 6.74 3.58
C GLU A 23 1.81 5.40 2.88
N LEU A 24 1.07 5.11 1.80
CA LEU A 24 1.30 3.88 1.02
C LEU A 24 2.71 3.88 0.39
N ILE A 25 3.13 5.00 -0.18
CA ILE A 25 4.49 5.15 -0.73
C ILE A 25 5.54 4.95 0.36
N LYS A 26 5.37 5.56 1.55
CA LYS A 26 6.29 5.35 2.67
C LYS A 26 6.39 3.89 3.11
N ALA A 27 5.26 3.16 3.11
CA ALA A 27 5.25 1.74 3.45
C ALA A 27 6.02 0.91 2.42
N LEU A 28 5.84 1.21 1.13
CA LEU A 28 6.58 0.58 0.03
C LEU A 28 8.09 0.88 0.13
N GLU A 29 8.47 2.13 0.32
CA GLU A 29 9.88 2.55 0.47
C GLU A 29 10.55 1.88 1.67
N LYS A 30 9.85 1.78 2.81
CA LYS A 30 10.36 1.09 4.01
C LYS A 30 10.57 -0.41 3.76
N ASP A 31 9.75 -1.03 2.94
CA ASP A 31 9.89 -2.44 2.54
C ASP A 31 10.99 -2.64 1.47
N GLY A 32 11.55 -1.57 0.91
CA GLY A 32 12.64 -1.62 -0.07
C GLY A 32 12.19 -1.44 -1.52
N TRP A 33 10.94 -1.04 -1.76
CA TRP A 33 10.50 -0.62 -3.09
C TRP A 33 11.06 0.75 -3.43
N VAL A 34 11.56 0.90 -4.65
CA VAL A 34 12.18 2.12 -5.15
C VAL A 34 11.35 2.70 -6.29
N LEU A 35 11.17 4.02 -6.30
CA LEU A 35 10.49 4.70 -7.40
C LEU A 35 11.31 4.57 -8.68
N ARG A 36 10.76 3.87 -9.68
CA ARG A 36 11.37 3.73 -11.01
C ARG A 36 11.07 4.95 -11.89
N GLY A 37 9.89 5.53 -11.75
CA GLY A 37 9.47 6.69 -12.53
C GLY A 37 7.97 6.95 -12.40
N SER A 38 7.52 8.07 -12.92
CA SER A 38 6.10 8.44 -12.93
C SER A 38 5.66 8.95 -14.30
N LYS A 39 4.40 8.70 -14.63
CA LYS A 39 3.73 9.30 -15.79
C LYS A 39 2.39 9.87 -15.32
N GLY A 40 2.30 11.19 -15.27
CA GLY A 40 1.15 11.87 -14.67
C GLY A 40 1.01 11.47 -13.19
N SER A 41 -0.18 11.05 -12.79
CA SER A 41 -0.46 10.62 -11.42
C SER A 41 -0.02 9.19 -11.11
N HIS A 42 0.49 8.42 -12.08
CA HIS A 42 0.87 7.03 -11.86
C HIS A 42 2.37 6.92 -11.53
N HIS A 43 2.68 6.57 -10.29
CA HIS A 43 4.05 6.36 -9.81
C HIS A 43 4.35 4.86 -9.78
N VAL A 44 5.40 4.44 -10.48
CA VAL A 44 5.76 3.03 -10.65
C VAL A 44 6.97 2.73 -9.78
N PHE A 45 6.85 1.70 -8.95
CA PHE A 45 7.88 1.21 -8.04
C PHE A 45 8.36 -0.18 -8.45
N ASN A 46 9.65 -0.46 -8.28
CA ASN A 46 10.24 -1.78 -8.42
C ASN A 46 10.95 -2.19 -7.12
N HIS A 47 11.17 -3.48 -6.92
CA HIS A 47 11.92 -3.99 -5.78
C HIS A 47 13.11 -4.80 -6.28
N PRO A 48 14.32 -4.64 -5.72
CA PRO A 48 15.51 -5.34 -6.22
C PRO A 48 15.40 -6.87 -6.07
N ALA A 49 14.75 -7.34 -5.01
CA ALA A 49 14.59 -8.77 -4.72
C ALA A 49 13.20 -9.37 -5.03
N LYS A 50 12.15 -8.54 -5.25
CA LYS A 50 10.77 -9.03 -5.46
C LYS A 50 10.40 -8.76 -6.91
N SER A 51 9.87 -9.77 -7.59
CA SER A 51 9.50 -9.65 -9.00
C SER A 51 8.27 -8.77 -9.19
N GLY A 52 8.25 -8.03 -10.30
CA GLY A 52 7.11 -7.20 -10.70
C GLY A 52 7.30 -5.72 -10.42
N HIS A 53 6.23 -4.96 -10.58
CA HIS A 53 6.19 -3.53 -10.29
C HIS A 53 4.85 -3.17 -9.63
N ILE A 54 4.85 -2.11 -8.85
CA ILE A 54 3.65 -1.58 -8.19
C ILE A 54 3.39 -0.18 -8.72
N THR A 55 2.15 0.08 -9.13
CA THR A 55 1.74 1.41 -9.59
C THR A 55 0.84 2.04 -8.55
N VAL A 56 1.29 3.15 -7.96
CA VAL A 56 0.54 3.93 -6.97
C VAL A 56 0.00 5.21 -7.62
N PRO A 57 -1.32 5.48 -7.57
CA PRO A 57 -1.84 6.78 -7.94
C PRO A 57 -1.46 7.82 -6.88
N HIS A 58 -0.71 8.83 -7.26
CA HIS A 58 -0.25 9.93 -6.42
C HIS A 58 -0.17 11.23 -7.23
N PRO A 59 -0.64 12.38 -6.72
CA PRO A 59 -1.16 12.59 -5.36
C PRO A 59 -2.63 12.17 -5.20
N LYS A 60 -2.94 11.50 -4.11
CA LYS A 60 -4.29 11.10 -3.70
C LYS A 60 -4.41 11.17 -2.17
N LYS A 61 -5.37 11.96 -1.69
CA LYS A 61 -5.69 12.07 -0.26
C LYS A 61 -6.35 10.80 0.26
N ASP A 62 -7.34 10.30 -0.47
CA ASP A 62 -8.07 9.08 -0.08
C ASP A 62 -7.84 7.99 -1.14
N LEU A 63 -7.22 6.90 -0.74
CA LEU A 63 -7.13 5.68 -1.53
C LEU A 63 -8.24 4.73 -1.09
N GLY A 64 -8.93 4.12 -2.06
CA GLY A 64 -9.93 3.11 -1.73
C GLY A 64 -9.29 1.93 -1.00
N ILE A 65 -9.92 1.46 0.08
CA ILE A 65 -9.38 0.37 0.92
C ILE A 65 -9.00 -0.87 0.11
N GLY A 66 -9.80 -1.23 -0.88
CA GLY A 66 -9.52 -2.39 -1.75
C GLY A 66 -8.25 -2.20 -2.60
N LEU A 67 -7.97 -0.97 -3.02
CA LEU A 67 -6.73 -0.64 -3.73
C LEU A 67 -5.53 -0.74 -2.78
N VAL A 68 -5.61 -0.14 -1.60
CA VAL A 68 -4.54 -0.21 -0.59
C VAL A 68 -4.21 -1.67 -0.25
N GLN A 69 -5.23 -2.47 0.08
CA GLN A 69 -5.04 -3.88 0.41
C GLN A 69 -4.45 -4.68 -0.74
N LYS A 70 -4.91 -4.44 -1.98
CA LYS A 70 -4.38 -5.10 -3.17
C LYS A 70 -2.89 -4.78 -3.37
N LEU A 71 -2.50 -3.51 -3.23
CA LEU A 71 -1.12 -3.07 -3.42
C LEU A 71 -0.21 -3.57 -2.29
N LEU A 72 -0.64 -3.54 -1.03
CA LEU A 72 0.12 -4.09 0.09
C LEU A 72 0.32 -5.61 -0.02
N LYS A 73 -0.72 -6.34 -0.46
CA LYS A 73 -0.62 -7.76 -0.73
C LYS A 73 0.33 -8.05 -1.89
N GLN A 74 0.27 -7.25 -2.96
CA GLN A 74 1.19 -7.36 -4.09
C GLN A 74 2.63 -7.03 -3.68
N ALA A 75 2.83 -6.12 -2.72
CA ALA A 75 4.14 -5.81 -2.14
C ALA A 75 4.69 -6.91 -1.23
N GLY A 76 3.86 -7.88 -0.83
CA GLY A 76 4.21 -8.89 0.17
C GLY A 76 4.41 -8.32 1.57
N ILE A 77 3.80 -7.16 1.87
CA ILE A 77 3.78 -6.55 3.20
C ILE A 77 2.62 -7.13 4.03
N LYS A 78 1.59 -7.66 3.37
CA LYS A 78 0.40 -8.31 3.95
C LYS A 78 0.08 -9.63 3.26
#